data_AF-A0A521U684-F1
#
_entry.id   AF-A0A521U684-F1
#
_cell.length_a   1.000
_cell.length_b   1.000
_cell.length_c   1.000
_cell.angle_alpha   90.00
_cell.angle_beta   90.00
_cell.angle_gamma   90.00
#
_symmetry.space_group_name_H-M   'P 1'
#
loop_
_entity.id
_entity.type
_entity.pdbx_description
1 polymer ?
#
loop_
_entity_poly.entity_id
_entity_poly.type
_entity_poly.pdbx_seq_one_letter_code
_entity_poly.pdbx_strand_id
1 'polypeptide(L)'
;MSTRTAALALSSPASEATLNAAEKKLLAEALRRAEETRDVMEDALVGFGRWVLVAVFDDDAGAALDERADNPVWRELLARAGGPTLRLNRRLLYVSVHIAARDKRITDEAWRSLEPGRKELLLPLGDERLMRKAAQHVTAMKLTQRDTRAYVDSLREEQGHAPKVRLTAPRLLGQVKRFRGAVATAAAQRRAATLARQMDDDQKRALTEELDAIAAWVKEMRRSVRGKRDEG
;
A
#
# COMPACT_ATOMS: atom_id res chain seq x y z
N MET A 1 40.83 -1.20 36.98
CA MET A 1 39.92 -1.89 36.05
C MET A 1 38.58 -1.18 36.04
N SER A 2 38.26 -0.45 34.97
CA SER A 2 36.92 0.07 34.70
C SER A 2 36.80 0.23 33.19
N THR A 3 36.07 -0.68 32.57
CA THR A 3 35.88 -0.77 31.12
C THR A 3 34.97 0.36 30.65
N ARG A 4 35.49 1.16 29.71
CA ARG A 4 34.75 2.07 28.83
C ARG A 4 33.53 1.36 28.22
N THR A 5 32.36 2.00 28.24
CA THR A 5 31.34 1.78 27.21
C THR A 5 30.99 3.12 26.60
N ALA A 6 31.72 3.44 25.54
CA ALA A 6 31.49 4.59 24.69
C ALA A 6 30.42 4.25 23.64
N ALA A 7 29.54 5.22 23.40
CA ALA A 7 28.90 5.56 22.13
C ALA A 7 28.58 4.43 21.14
N LEU A 8 27.28 4.07 21.04
CA LEU A 8 26.70 3.54 19.81
C LEU A 8 26.02 4.67 19.03
N ALA A 9 26.86 5.43 18.33
CA ALA A 9 26.46 6.23 17.20
C ALA A 9 27.23 5.72 15.98
N LEU A 10 26.62 4.84 15.19
CA LEU A 10 27.05 4.58 13.81
C LEU A 10 25.82 4.27 12.95
N SER A 11 25.11 5.32 12.56
CA SER A 11 24.55 5.37 11.22
C SER A 11 25.63 5.99 10.33
N SER A 12 26.35 5.14 9.60
CA SER A 12 27.12 5.56 8.43
C SER A 12 26.30 5.23 7.17
N PRO A 13 26.42 6.03 6.11
CA PRO A 13 25.50 6.05 4.98
C PRO A 13 25.55 4.72 4.25
N ALA A 14 24.40 4.19 3.88
CA ALA A 14 24.30 3.09 2.93
C ALA A 14 24.98 3.53 1.64
N SER A 15 26.25 3.13 1.50
CA SER A 15 26.87 2.94 0.19
C SER A 15 25.87 2.15 -0.65
N GLU A 16 25.66 2.57 -1.90
CA GLU A 16 25.08 1.70 -2.91
C GLU A 16 26.03 0.51 -3.05
N ALA A 17 25.88 -0.48 -2.15
CA ALA A 17 26.66 -1.69 -2.13
C ALA A 17 26.33 -2.40 -3.44
N THR A 18 27.19 -2.20 -4.43
CA THR A 18 27.03 -2.79 -5.74
C THR A 18 27.30 -4.28 -5.57
N LEU A 19 26.21 -5.06 -5.55
CA LEU A 19 26.27 -6.50 -5.32
C LEU A 19 27.27 -7.16 -6.28
N ASN A 20 28.13 -8.03 -5.76
CA ASN A 20 29.01 -8.86 -6.59
C ASN A 20 28.20 -9.94 -7.34
N ALA A 21 28.83 -10.66 -8.26
CA ALA A 21 28.13 -11.64 -9.11
C ALA A 21 27.46 -12.77 -8.30
N ALA A 22 28.09 -13.25 -7.24
CA ALA A 22 27.53 -14.28 -6.37
C ALA A 22 26.32 -13.75 -5.57
N GLU A 23 26.42 -12.53 -5.04
CA GLU A 23 25.32 -11.85 -4.34
C GLU A 23 24.14 -11.56 -5.28
N LYS A 24 24.39 -11.14 -6.52
CA LYS A 24 23.33 -10.97 -7.53
C LYS A 24 22.61 -12.28 -7.84
N LYS A 25 23.36 -13.40 -7.94
CA LYS A 25 22.77 -14.73 -8.14
C LYS A 25 21.91 -15.16 -6.94
N LEU A 26 22.38 -14.93 -5.73
CA LEU A 26 21.62 -15.21 -4.51
C LEU A 26 20.35 -14.36 -4.42
N LEU A 27 20.43 -13.07 -4.75
CA LEU A 27 19.27 -12.18 -4.79
C LEU A 27 18.24 -12.66 -5.83
N ALA A 28 18.68 -13.02 -7.04
CA ALA A 28 17.77 -13.53 -8.08
C ALA A 28 17.05 -14.80 -7.64
N GLU A 29 17.76 -15.74 -7.00
CA GLU A 29 17.17 -16.96 -6.46
C GLU A 29 16.21 -16.67 -5.29
N ALA A 30 16.56 -15.74 -4.41
CA ALA A 30 15.69 -15.33 -3.30
C ALA A 30 14.38 -14.70 -3.83
N LEU A 31 14.46 -13.84 -4.84
CA LEU A 31 13.29 -13.25 -5.50
C LEU A 31 12.43 -14.32 -6.16
N ARG A 32 13.04 -15.26 -6.90
CA ARG A 32 12.33 -16.38 -7.52
C ARG A 32 11.56 -17.22 -6.49
N ARG A 33 12.22 -17.62 -5.40
CA ARG A 33 11.57 -18.38 -4.31
C ARG A 33 10.47 -17.61 -3.60
N ALA A 34 10.64 -16.29 -3.45
CA ALA A 34 9.62 -15.43 -2.86
C ALA A 34 8.35 -15.38 -3.73
N GLU A 35 8.50 -15.30 -5.06
CA GLU A 35 7.39 -15.36 -6.01
C GLU A 35 6.67 -16.72 -5.96
N GLU A 36 7.42 -17.84 -5.98
CA GLU A 36 6.83 -19.18 -5.88
C GLU A 36 6.06 -19.37 -4.56
N THR A 37 6.62 -18.88 -3.45
CA THR A 37 5.96 -18.95 -2.15
C THR A 37 4.68 -18.13 -2.14
N ARG A 38 4.71 -16.93 -2.74
CA ARG A 38 3.52 -16.10 -2.89
C ARG A 38 2.44 -16.83 -3.68
N ASP A 39 2.78 -17.41 -4.82
CA ASP A 39 1.80 -18.09 -5.68
C ASP A 39 1.12 -19.25 -4.96
N VAL A 40 1.88 -20.07 -4.22
CA VAL A 40 1.34 -21.14 -3.36
C VAL A 40 0.40 -20.59 -2.27
N MET A 41 0.78 -19.48 -1.64
CA MET A 41 -0.04 -18.83 -0.62
C MET A 41 -1.34 -18.26 -1.20
N GLU A 42 -1.28 -17.65 -2.38
CA GLU A 42 -2.44 -17.08 -3.08
C GLU A 42 -3.41 -18.18 -3.54
N ASP A 43 -2.90 -19.28 -4.09
CA ASP A 43 -3.72 -20.43 -4.49
C ASP A 43 -4.41 -21.07 -3.28
N ALA A 44 -3.68 -21.28 -2.18
CA ALA A 44 -4.26 -21.80 -0.95
C ALA A 44 -5.33 -20.86 -0.38
N LEU A 45 -5.11 -19.54 -0.46
CA LEU A 45 -6.08 -18.55 -0.01
C LEU A 45 -7.35 -18.57 -0.85
N VAL A 46 -7.25 -18.65 -2.18
CA VAL A 46 -8.40 -18.76 -3.08
C VAL A 46 -9.13 -20.09 -2.88
N GLY A 47 -8.41 -21.20 -2.77
CA GLY A 47 -8.97 -22.51 -2.49
C GLY A 47 -9.78 -22.52 -1.19
N PHE A 48 -9.22 -21.95 -0.13
CA PHE A 48 -9.93 -21.78 1.14
C PHE A 48 -11.17 -20.89 1.02
N GLY A 49 -11.06 -19.75 0.32
CA GLY A 49 -12.18 -18.86 0.06
C GLY A 49 -13.34 -19.54 -0.66
N ARG A 50 -13.05 -20.35 -1.69
CA ARG A 50 -14.03 -21.14 -2.43
C ARG A 50 -14.68 -22.21 -1.55
N TRP A 51 -13.88 -22.90 -0.73
CA TRP A 51 -14.42 -23.87 0.23
C TRP A 51 -15.37 -23.20 1.22
N VAL A 52 -15.02 -22.03 1.77
CA VAL A 52 -15.91 -21.28 2.67
C VAL A 52 -17.20 -20.86 1.94
N LEU A 53 -17.09 -20.35 0.72
CA LEU A 53 -18.27 -19.97 -0.08
C LEU A 53 -19.23 -21.16 -0.25
N VAL A 54 -18.71 -22.33 -0.61
CA VAL A 54 -19.54 -23.54 -0.80
C VAL A 54 -20.07 -24.10 0.51
N ALA A 55 -19.21 -24.29 1.52
CA ALA A 55 -19.55 -25.03 2.73
C ALA A 55 -20.24 -24.19 3.81
N VAL A 56 -20.07 -22.86 3.80
CA VAL A 56 -20.62 -21.96 4.82
C VAL A 56 -21.77 -21.10 4.28
N PHE A 57 -21.74 -20.80 2.98
CA PHE A 57 -22.74 -19.95 2.32
C PHE A 57 -23.51 -20.68 1.22
N ASP A 58 -23.45 -22.01 1.16
CA ASP A 58 -24.19 -22.82 0.17
C ASP A 58 -23.95 -22.40 -1.29
N ASP A 59 -22.72 -21.97 -1.58
CA ASP A 59 -22.31 -21.42 -2.87
C ASP A 59 -23.06 -20.12 -3.27
N ASP A 60 -23.72 -19.45 -2.32
CA ASP A 60 -24.40 -18.18 -2.53
C ASP A 60 -23.44 -16.99 -2.36
N ALA A 61 -23.05 -16.40 -3.50
CA ALA A 61 -22.19 -15.22 -3.52
C ALA A 61 -22.87 -13.96 -2.99
N GLY A 62 -24.21 -13.85 -3.07
CA GLY A 62 -24.97 -12.77 -2.45
C GLY A 62 -24.91 -12.88 -0.92
N ALA A 63 -25.22 -14.05 -0.37
CA ALA A 63 -25.13 -14.30 1.07
C ALA A 63 -23.72 -14.04 1.63
N ALA A 64 -22.68 -14.47 0.90
CA ALA A 64 -21.29 -14.26 1.31
C ALA A 64 -20.84 -12.79 1.29
N LEU A 65 -21.46 -11.95 0.44
CA LEU A 65 -21.10 -10.54 0.30
C LEU A 65 -21.98 -9.61 1.13
N ASP A 66 -23.30 -9.81 1.13
CA ASP A 66 -24.25 -8.82 1.62
C ASP A 66 -24.84 -9.24 2.99
N GLU A 67 -25.13 -10.53 3.18
CA GLU A 67 -25.82 -11.07 4.37
C GLU A 67 -24.89 -11.80 5.36
N ARG A 68 -23.58 -11.75 5.10
CA ARG A 68 -22.57 -12.52 5.85
C ARG A 68 -22.61 -12.29 7.36
N ALA A 69 -23.02 -11.10 7.81
CA ALA A 69 -23.06 -10.74 9.22
C ALA A 69 -24.07 -11.60 10.00
N ASP A 70 -25.11 -12.09 9.33
CA ASP A 70 -26.18 -12.88 9.94
C ASP A 70 -25.79 -14.37 10.04
N ASN A 71 -24.85 -14.82 9.20
CA ASN A 71 -24.37 -16.20 9.21
C ASN A 71 -23.61 -16.53 10.51
N PRO A 72 -24.09 -17.48 11.34
CA PRO A 72 -23.49 -17.79 12.64
C PRO A 72 -22.09 -18.41 12.52
N VAL A 73 -21.86 -19.24 11.50
CA VAL A 73 -20.57 -19.89 11.27
C VAL A 73 -19.52 -18.85 10.87
N TRP A 74 -19.88 -17.92 9.99
CA TRP A 74 -19.00 -16.82 9.61
C TRP A 74 -18.61 -15.92 10.80
N ARG A 75 -19.58 -15.59 11.67
CA ARG A 75 -19.31 -14.83 12.90
C ARG A 75 -18.31 -15.54 13.80
N GLU A 76 -18.46 -16.85 13.99
CA GLU A 76 -17.52 -17.64 14.80
C GLU A 76 -16.13 -17.71 14.17
N LEU A 77 -16.03 -17.85 12.84
CA LEU A 77 -14.76 -17.79 12.12
C LEU A 77 -14.07 -16.42 12.33
N LEU A 78 -14.80 -15.32 12.21
CA LEU A 78 -14.26 -13.97 12.45
C LEU A 78 -13.83 -13.76 13.91
N ALA A 79 -14.55 -14.34 14.86
CA ALA A 79 -14.22 -14.27 16.29
C ALA A 79 -12.90 -14.98 16.59
N ARG A 80 -12.66 -16.15 15.94
CA ARG A 80 -11.45 -16.96 16.13
C ARG A 80 -10.24 -16.50 15.29
N ALA A 81 -10.48 -15.75 14.22
CA ALA A 81 -9.43 -15.34 13.28
C ALA A 81 -8.30 -14.55 13.94
N GLY A 82 -7.06 -14.99 13.70
CA GLY A 82 -5.84 -14.48 14.34
C GLY A 82 -5.58 -15.05 15.74
N GLY A 83 -6.44 -15.96 16.22
CA GLY A 83 -6.32 -16.61 17.51
C GLY A 83 -5.59 -17.96 17.46
N PRO A 84 -5.53 -18.69 18.60
CA PRO A 84 -4.82 -19.97 18.70
C PRO A 84 -5.47 -21.07 17.86
N THR A 85 -6.79 -21.00 17.65
CA THR A 85 -7.59 -21.99 16.91
C THR A 85 -7.71 -21.69 15.42
N LEU A 86 -7.56 -20.43 15.02
CA LEU A 86 -7.52 -20.02 13.61
C LEU A 86 -6.40 -18.99 13.42
N ARG A 87 -5.24 -19.47 12.96
CA ARG A 87 -4.05 -18.62 12.74
C ARG A 87 -4.20 -17.67 11.55
N LEU A 88 -5.23 -17.88 10.71
CA LEU A 88 -5.55 -16.97 9.62
C LEU A 88 -6.12 -15.67 10.19
N ASN A 89 -5.52 -14.53 9.83
CA ASN A 89 -6.01 -13.24 10.29
C ASN A 89 -7.35 -12.85 9.62
N ARG A 90 -8.09 -11.94 10.25
CA ARG A 90 -9.40 -11.46 9.75
C ARG A 90 -9.36 -10.90 8.34
N ARG A 91 -8.26 -10.23 7.94
CA ARG A 91 -8.12 -9.65 6.60
C ARG A 91 -8.05 -10.75 5.55
N LEU A 92 -7.21 -11.76 5.74
CA LEU A 92 -7.07 -12.86 4.79
C LEU A 92 -8.37 -13.65 4.68
N LEU A 93 -9.06 -13.88 5.80
CA LEU A 93 -10.39 -14.51 5.81
C LEU A 93 -11.41 -13.67 5.01
N TYR A 94 -11.42 -12.35 5.19
CA TYR A 94 -12.28 -11.45 4.41
C TYR A 94 -11.94 -11.51 2.91
N VAL A 95 -10.66 -11.37 2.57
CA VAL A 95 -10.18 -11.30 1.18
C VAL A 95 -10.47 -12.60 0.43
N SER A 96 -10.22 -13.77 1.04
CA SER A 96 -10.44 -15.07 0.40
C SER A 96 -11.90 -15.25 -0.03
N VAL A 97 -12.85 -14.97 0.87
CA VAL A 97 -14.28 -15.10 0.59
C VAL A 97 -14.75 -14.07 -0.42
N HIS A 98 -14.29 -12.82 -0.32
CA HIS A 98 -14.70 -11.78 -1.26
C HIS A 98 -14.19 -12.06 -2.68
N ILE A 99 -12.95 -12.55 -2.82
CA ILE A 99 -12.44 -12.97 -4.13
C ILE A 99 -13.26 -14.14 -4.68
N ALA A 100 -13.54 -15.16 -3.87
CA ALA A 100 -14.32 -16.31 -4.32
C ALA A 100 -15.75 -15.92 -4.76
N ALA A 101 -16.44 -15.10 -3.97
CA ALA A 101 -17.79 -14.64 -4.30
C ALA A 101 -17.81 -13.74 -5.55
N ARG A 102 -16.80 -12.87 -5.73
CA ARG A 102 -16.69 -12.02 -6.92
C ARG A 102 -16.24 -12.78 -8.16
N ASP A 103 -15.43 -13.83 -8.04
CA ASP A 103 -15.12 -14.74 -9.13
C ASP A 103 -16.38 -15.42 -9.70
N LYS A 104 -17.38 -15.66 -8.84
CA LYS A 104 -18.68 -16.19 -9.25
C LYS A 104 -19.56 -15.13 -9.93
N ARG A 105 -19.58 -13.89 -9.42
CA ARG A 105 -20.45 -12.81 -9.93
C ARG A 105 -19.89 -12.04 -11.13
N ILE A 106 -18.57 -11.87 -11.19
CA ILE A 106 -17.88 -11.13 -12.26
C ILE A 106 -17.33 -12.15 -13.28
N THR A 107 -18.10 -12.40 -14.34
CA THR A 107 -17.74 -13.34 -15.41
C THR A 107 -16.76 -12.77 -16.44
N ASP A 108 -16.30 -11.53 -16.24
CA ASP A 108 -15.42 -10.83 -17.17
C ASP A 108 -14.01 -11.48 -17.19
N GLU A 109 -13.47 -11.68 -18.38
CA GLU A 109 -12.19 -12.37 -18.55
C GLU A 109 -11.03 -11.57 -17.95
N ALA A 110 -11.05 -10.24 -18.03
CA ALA A 110 -10.01 -9.42 -17.45
C ALA A 110 -9.99 -9.54 -15.92
N TRP A 111 -11.15 -9.73 -15.27
CA TRP A 111 -11.20 -10.05 -13.84
C TRP A 111 -10.61 -11.43 -13.55
N ARG A 112 -11.00 -12.45 -14.32
CA ARG A 112 -10.55 -13.83 -14.10
C ARG A 112 -9.05 -14.01 -14.25
N SER A 113 -8.44 -13.28 -15.18
CA SER A 113 -6.99 -13.34 -15.44
C SER A 113 -6.15 -12.62 -14.38
N LEU A 114 -6.74 -11.82 -13.49
CA LEU A 114 -5.98 -11.16 -12.42
C LEU A 114 -5.58 -12.16 -11.34
N GLU A 115 -4.34 -12.06 -10.87
CA GLU A 115 -3.90 -12.77 -9.69
C GLU A 115 -4.65 -12.26 -8.43
N PRO A 116 -4.81 -13.11 -7.41
CA PRO A 116 -5.49 -12.76 -6.16
C PRO A 116 -5.00 -11.46 -5.52
N GLY A 117 -3.70 -11.18 -5.55
CA GLY A 117 -3.14 -9.93 -5.03
C GLY A 117 -3.71 -8.68 -5.72
N ARG A 118 -3.93 -8.70 -7.04
CA ARG A 118 -4.57 -7.59 -7.76
C ARG A 118 -6.07 -7.53 -7.50
N LYS A 119 -6.75 -8.67 -7.42
CA LYS A 119 -8.18 -8.71 -7.05
C LYS A 119 -8.43 -8.11 -5.67
N GLU A 120 -7.56 -8.39 -4.70
CA GLU A 120 -7.59 -7.78 -3.36
C GLU A 120 -7.59 -6.24 -3.44
N LEU A 121 -6.74 -5.67 -4.30
CA LEU A 121 -6.63 -4.22 -4.47
C LEU A 121 -7.92 -3.60 -5.03
N LEU A 122 -8.72 -4.34 -5.80
CA LEU A 122 -9.98 -3.86 -6.38
C LEU A 122 -11.16 -3.99 -5.42
N LEU A 123 -11.11 -4.86 -4.41
CA LEU A 123 -12.20 -5.08 -3.46
C LEU A 123 -12.76 -3.80 -2.80
N PRO A 124 -11.93 -2.80 -2.43
CA PRO A 124 -12.41 -1.56 -1.83
C PRO A 124 -13.36 -0.72 -2.70
N LEU A 125 -13.45 -0.99 -4.01
CA LEU A 125 -14.40 -0.32 -4.90
C LEU A 125 -15.85 -0.71 -4.60
N GLY A 126 -16.08 -1.93 -4.07
CA GLY A 126 -17.39 -2.43 -3.63
C GLY A 126 -18.43 -2.69 -4.74
N ASP A 127 -18.43 -1.88 -5.80
CA ASP A 127 -19.34 -1.98 -6.94
C ASP A 127 -18.76 -2.90 -8.04
N GLU A 128 -19.54 -3.88 -8.48
CA GLU A 128 -19.11 -4.89 -9.45
C GLU A 128 -18.82 -4.33 -10.84
N ARG A 129 -19.57 -3.30 -11.26
CA ARG A 129 -19.37 -2.67 -12.57
C ARG A 129 -18.07 -1.89 -12.56
N LEU A 130 -17.77 -1.20 -11.47
CA LEU A 130 -16.51 -0.48 -11.30
C LEU A 130 -15.33 -1.42 -11.14
N MET A 131 -15.46 -2.50 -10.36
CA MET A 131 -14.43 -3.53 -10.26
C MET A 131 -14.13 -4.17 -11.62
N ARG A 132 -15.16 -4.44 -12.44
CA ARG A 132 -14.99 -4.94 -13.81
C ARG A 132 -14.22 -3.95 -14.69
N LYS A 133 -14.64 -2.69 -14.73
CA LYS A 133 -13.96 -1.64 -15.52
C LYS A 133 -12.52 -1.45 -15.06
N ALA A 134 -12.28 -1.45 -13.75
CA ALA A 134 -10.95 -1.33 -13.18
C ALA A 134 -10.07 -2.54 -13.56
N ALA A 135 -10.60 -3.76 -13.52
CA ALA A 135 -9.89 -4.96 -13.95
C ALA A 135 -9.48 -4.88 -15.42
N GLN A 136 -10.41 -4.47 -16.30
CA GLN A 136 -10.11 -4.25 -17.72
C GLN A 136 -8.98 -3.22 -17.91
N HIS A 137 -9.02 -2.11 -17.18
CA HIS A 137 -7.98 -1.09 -17.24
C HIS A 137 -6.61 -1.61 -16.75
N VAL A 138 -6.58 -2.27 -15.59
CA VAL A 138 -5.36 -2.85 -15.00
C VAL A 138 -4.71 -3.84 -15.96
N THR A 139 -5.50 -4.73 -16.57
CA THR A 139 -5.01 -5.71 -17.54
C THR A 139 -4.53 -5.05 -18.83
N ALA A 140 -5.30 -4.10 -19.39
CA ALA A 140 -4.94 -3.40 -20.62
C ALA A 140 -3.65 -2.58 -20.48
N MET A 141 -3.49 -1.88 -19.35
CA MET A 141 -2.33 -1.03 -19.08
C MET A 141 -1.16 -1.79 -18.44
N LYS A 142 -1.33 -3.08 -18.13
CA LYS A 142 -0.35 -3.93 -17.45
C LYS A 142 0.19 -3.29 -16.16
N LEU A 143 -0.71 -2.74 -15.36
CA LEU A 143 -0.32 -1.98 -14.16
C LEU A 143 0.41 -2.87 -13.15
N THR A 144 1.45 -2.31 -12.52
CA THR A 144 2.09 -2.95 -11.36
C THR A 144 1.13 -2.96 -10.18
N GLN A 145 1.37 -3.78 -9.14
CA GLN A 145 0.54 -3.72 -7.92
C GLN A 145 0.55 -2.34 -7.27
N ARG A 146 1.69 -1.64 -7.32
CA ARG A 146 1.81 -0.27 -6.79
C ARG A 146 0.92 0.70 -7.57
N ASP A 147 0.96 0.63 -8.90
CA ASP A 147 0.19 1.53 -9.75
C ASP A 147 -1.30 1.19 -9.71
N THR A 148 -1.64 -0.10 -9.61
CA THR A 148 -3.00 -0.57 -9.39
C THR A 148 -3.57 0.00 -8.09
N ARG A 149 -2.79 0.02 -7.00
CA ARG A 149 -3.22 0.64 -5.75
C ARG A 149 -3.47 2.13 -5.91
N ALA A 150 -2.54 2.85 -6.54
CA ALA A 150 -2.69 4.29 -6.77
C ALA A 150 -3.93 4.61 -7.62
N TYR A 151 -4.18 3.81 -8.66
CA TYR A 151 -5.36 3.92 -9.51
C TYR A 151 -6.67 3.63 -8.75
N VAL A 152 -6.71 2.59 -7.92
CA VAL A 152 -7.89 2.33 -7.08
C VAL A 152 -8.12 3.46 -6.08
N ASP A 153 -7.05 3.97 -5.48
CA ASP A 153 -7.15 5.10 -4.55
C ASP A 153 -7.74 6.34 -5.25
N SER A 154 -7.34 6.64 -6.50
CA SER A 154 -7.92 7.76 -7.27
C SER A 154 -9.40 7.53 -7.61
N LEU A 155 -9.80 6.31 -8.00
CA LEU A 155 -11.21 5.98 -8.24
C LEU A 155 -12.06 6.16 -6.97
N ARG A 156 -11.51 5.80 -5.81
CA ARG A 156 -12.22 5.96 -4.52
C ARG A 156 -12.33 7.41 -4.11
N GLU A 157 -11.32 8.23 -4.42
CA GLU A 157 -11.38 9.68 -4.25
C GLU A 157 -12.49 10.30 -5.10
N GLU A 158 -12.62 9.90 -6.37
CA GLU A 158 -13.70 10.34 -7.27
C GLU A 158 -15.09 9.96 -6.74
N GLN A 159 -15.21 8.80 -6.07
CA GLN A 159 -16.46 8.37 -5.43
C GLN A 159 -16.77 9.07 -4.09
N GLY A 160 -15.94 10.03 -3.65
CA GLY A 160 -16.09 10.66 -2.33
C GLY A 160 -15.70 9.76 -1.16
N HIS A 161 -15.06 8.62 -1.43
CA HIS A 161 -14.55 7.68 -0.45
C HIS A 161 -13.04 7.79 -0.27
N ALA A 162 -12.52 9.02 -0.40
CA ALA A 162 -11.11 9.35 -0.23
C ALA A 162 -10.55 8.66 1.03
N PRO A 163 -9.48 7.86 0.91
CA PRO A 163 -8.90 7.20 2.06
C PRO A 163 -8.48 8.27 3.07
N LYS A 164 -9.11 8.27 4.26
CA LYS A 164 -8.68 9.14 5.37
C LYS A 164 -7.26 8.73 5.76
N VAL A 165 -6.26 9.44 5.24
CA VAL A 165 -4.87 9.25 5.62
C VAL A 165 -4.77 9.55 7.11
N ARG A 166 -4.66 8.49 7.94
CA ARG A 166 -4.34 8.65 9.37
C ARG A 166 -2.91 9.18 9.47
N LEU A 167 -2.78 10.50 9.53
CA LEU A 167 -1.54 11.19 9.85
C LEU A 167 -1.26 11.00 11.34
N THR A 168 -0.45 9.99 11.67
CA THR A 168 0.09 9.81 13.01
C THR A 168 1.37 10.64 13.18
N ALA A 169 1.66 11.11 14.40
CA ALA A 169 2.86 11.90 14.66
C ALA A 169 4.18 11.23 14.18
N PRO A 170 4.39 9.90 14.37
CA PRO A 170 5.57 9.22 13.83
C PRO A 170 5.61 9.21 12.31
N ARG A 171 4.45 9.06 11.64
CA ARG A 171 4.36 9.02 10.18
C ARG A 171 4.63 10.39 9.56
N LEU A 172 4.08 11.45 10.15
CA LEU A 172 4.36 12.83 9.75
C LEU A 172 5.85 13.16 9.94
N LEU A 173 6.42 12.83 11.11
CA LEU A 173 7.84 13.00 11.38
C LEU A 173 8.72 12.24 10.37
N GLY A 174 8.34 11.00 10.05
CA GLY A 174 9.03 10.17 9.06
C GLY A 174 8.94 10.72 7.64
N GLN A 175 7.82 11.36 7.26
CA GLN A 175 7.68 12.05 5.98
C GLN A 175 8.56 13.30 5.92
N VAL A 176 8.53 14.14 6.96
CA VAL A 176 9.38 15.33 7.05
C VAL A 176 10.88 14.97 7.00
N LYS A 177 11.29 13.93 7.74
CA LYS A 177 12.68 13.43 7.72
C LYS A 177 13.09 12.93 6.33
N ARG A 178 12.21 12.19 5.63
CA ARG A 178 12.47 11.71 4.27
C ARG A 178 12.56 12.85 3.26
N PHE A 179 11.62 13.79 3.32
CA PHE A 179 11.65 14.99 2.47
C PHE A 179 12.95 15.76 2.68
N ARG A 180 13.29 16.08 3.93
CA ARG A 180 14.57 16.73 4.28
C ARG A 180 15.76 15.92 3.76
N GLY A 181 15.77 14.61 3.94
CA GLY A 181 16.83 13.74 3.45
C GLY A 181 16.98 13.75 1.92
N ALA A 182 15.89 13.89 1.18
CA ALA A 182 15.92 13.97 -0.28
C ALA A 182 16.44 15.32 -0.78
N VAL A 183 16.02 16.43 -0.17
CA VAL A 183 16.29 17.79 -0.68
C VAL A 183 17.48 18.50 -0.03
N ALA A 184 17.86 18.12 1.19
CA ALA A 184 18.95 18.78 1.94
C ALA A 184 20.34 18.21 1.64
N THR A 185 20.49 17.38 0.59
CA THR A 185 21.81 16.88 0.18
C THR A 185 22.51 17.90 -0.71
N ALA A 186 23.84 18.00 -0.56
CA ALA A 186 24.66 18.83 -1.45
C ALA A 186 24.55 18.41 -2.93
N ALA A 187 24.16 17.16 -3.21
CA ALA A 187 23.88 16.69 -4.57
C ALA A 187 22.54 17.21 -5.10
N ALA A 188 21.47 17.17 -4.30
CA ALA A 188 20.17 17.73 -4.67
C ALA A 188 20.24 19.25 -4.88
N GLN A 189 20.95 19.97 -4.01
CA GLN A 189 21.18 21.41 -4.16
C GLN A 189 21.95 21.75 -5.45
N ARG A 190 22.99 20.98 -5.77
CA ARG A 190 23.74 21.15 -7.03
C ARG A 190 22.86 20.88 -8.25
N ARG A 191 22.06 19.80 -8.25
CA ARG A 191 21.11 19.51 -9.33
C ARG A 191 20.05 20.59 -9.49
N ALA A 192 19.51 21.11 -8.40
CA ALA A 192 18.56 22.21 -8.42
C ALA A 192 19.18 23.49 -9.02
N ALA A 193 20.43 23.82 -8.65
CA ALA A 193 21.14 24.96 -9.23
C ALA A 193 21.45 24.77 -10.73
N THR A 194 21.73 23.54 -11.17
CA THR A 194 21.90 23.23 -12.60
C THR A 194 20.60 23.39 -13.37
N LEU A 195 19.48 22.85 -12.85
CA LEU A 195 18.16 22.98 -13.46
C LEU A 195 17.70 24.44 -13.53
N ALA A 196 17.93 25.21 -12.46
CA ALA A 196 17.57 26.63 -12.43
C ALA A 196 18.27 27.48 -13.52
N ARG A 197 19.46 27.05 -13.98
CA ARG A 197 20.17 27.71 -15.10
C ARG A 197 19.60 27.38 -16.47
N GLN A 198 18.85 26.28 -16.57
CA GLN A 198 18.22 25.81 -17.81
C GLN A 198 16.75 26.24 -17.94
N MET A 199 16.17 26.76 -16.85
CA MET A 199 14.79 27.25 -16.82
C MET A 199 14.68 28.66 -17.39
N ASP A 200 13.59 28.92 -18.11
CA ASP A 200 13.19 30.28 -18.47
C ASP A 200 12.65 31.04 -17.25
N ASP A 201 12.38 32.33 -17.43
CA ASP A 201 12.01 33.21 -16.32
C ASP A 201 10.59 32.94 -15.80
N ASP A 202 9.69 32.43 -16.65
CA ASP A 202 8.33 32.05 -16.25
C ASP A 202 8.35 30.76 -15.40
N GLN A 203 9.16 29.77 -15.82
CA GLN A 203 9.40 28.54 -15.08
C GLN A 203 10.07 28.81 -13.73
N LYS A 204 11.05 29.72 -13.67
CA LYS A 204 11.68 30.13 -12.40
C LYS A 204 10.66 30.78 -11.48
N ARG A 205 9.82 31.68 -12.01
CA ARG A 205 8.79 32.36 -11.23
C ARG A 205 7.79 31.37 -10.63
N ALA A 206 7.26 30.45 -11.45
CA ALA A 206 6.33 29.41 -10.99
C ALA A 206 6.98 28.52 -9.92
N LEU A 207 8.24 28.11 -10.10
CA LEU A 207 8.96 27.31 -9.12
C LEU A 207 9.17 28.08 -7.81
N THR A 208 9.53 29.36 -7.86
CA THR A 208 9.67 30.20 -6.67
C THR A 208 8.35 30.35 -5.93
N GLU A 209 7.24 30.59 -6.63
CA GLU A 209 5.90 30.69 -6.03
C GLU A 209 5.50 29.40 -5.30
N GLU A 210 5.75 28.23 -5.90
CA GLU A 210 5.51 26.94 -5.25
C GLU A 210 6.40 26.71 -4.02
N LEU A 211 7.68 27.08 -4.10
CA LEU A 211 8.61 26.98 -2.96
C LEU A 211 8.20 27.89 -1.79
N ASP A 212 7.74 29.10 -2.10
CA ASP A 212 7.23 30.05 -1.11
C ASP A 212 5.92 29.56 -0.47
N ALA A 213 5.02 28.98 -1.26
CA ALA A 213 3.80 28.34 -0.77
C ALA A 213 4.12 27.18 0.19
N ILE A 214 5.09 26.34 -0.16
CA ILE A 214 5.57 25.26 0.72
C ILE A 214 6.17 25.84 2.02
N ALA A 215 6.98 26.90 1.93
CA ALA A 215 7.58 27.55 3.10
C ALA A 215 6.51 28.13 4.04
N ALA A 216 5.49 28.79 3.48
CA ALA A 216 4.35 29.31 4.23
C ALA A 216 3.57 28.19 4.91
N TRP A 217 3.28 27.09 4.20
CA TRP A 217 2.61 25.92 4.75
C TRP A 217 3.40 25.26 5.88
N VAL A 218 4.72 25.09 5.74
CA VAL A 218 5.59 24.57 6.81
C VAL A 218 5.57 25.49 8.04
N LYS A 219 5.59 26.81 7.83
CA LYS A 219 5.50 27.79 8.93
C LYS A 219 4.17 27.70 9.67
N GLU A 220 3.06 27.53 8.95
CA GLU A 220 1.73 27.33 9.53
C GLU A 220 1.65 26.02 10.31
N MET A 221 2.17 24.94 9.74
CA MET A 221 2.23 23.64 10.40
C MET A 221 3.05 23.72 11.70
N ARG A 222 4.19 24.41 11.69
CA ARG A 222 4.99 24.65 12.89
C ARG A 222 4.21 25.44 13.95
N ARG A 223 3.42 26.43 13.54
CA ARG A 223 2.58 27.22 14.44
C ARG A 223 1.48 26.36 15.07
N SER A 224 0.82 25.53 14.27
CA SER A 224 -0.21 24.57 14.71
C SER A 224 0.31 23.52 15.69
N VAL A 225 1.56 23.06 15.52
CA VAL A 225 2.20 22.12 16.47
C VAL A 225 2.63 22.82 17.76
N ARG A 226 3.03 24.09 17.70
CA ARG A 226 3.51 24.86 18.87
C ARG A 226 2.36 25.42 19.71
N GLY A 227 1.27 25.85 19.10
CA GLY A 227 0.11 26.48 19.77
C GLY A 227 -0.78 25.56 20.60
N LYS A 228 -0.53 24.24 20.61
CA LYS A 228 -1.25 23.27 21.47
C LYS A 228 -0.58 23.00 22.82
N ARG A 229 0.53 23.69 23.14
CA ARG A 229 1.28 23.46 24.39
C ARG A 229 1.01 24.47 25.51
N ASP A 230 0.23 25.52 25.26
CA ASP A 230 0.05 26.64 26.20
C ASP A 230 -1.37 26.71 26.82
N GLU A 231 -2.16 25.63 26.73
CA GLU A 231 -3.48 25.50 27.40
C GLU A 231 -3.56 24.26 28.31
N GLY A 232 -2.53 24.06 29.15
CA GLY A 232 -2.50 23.01 30.18
C GLY A 232 -1.94 23.54 31.48
#